data_AF-A0A395I6P0-F1
#
_entry.id   AF-A0A395I6P0-F1
#
_cell.length_a   1.000
_cell.length_b   1.000
_cell.length_c   1.000
_cell.angle_alpha   90.00
_cell.angle_beta   90.00
_cell.angle_gamma   90.00
#
_symmetry.space_group_name_H-M   'P 1'
#
loop_
_entity.id
_entity.type
_entity.pdbx_description
1 polymer ?
#
loop_
_entity_poly.entity_id
_entity_poly.type
_entity_poly.pdbx_seq_one_letter_code
_entity_poly.pdbx_strand_id
1 'polypeptide(L)'
;MARISAAIEAADAAGRIPAGVSLEYLAQSRDRPAKIAILFGCALTAVIVAARCYARIFFLKRFGMDDALAVFTLMLYITVVVLAMILIDMGSGRHMEYIQYVLSLSRVKDTEVLDFVMHILYTTALFICRLSGLAFYHRLAARHDKLSKAIKLSALFLVLAFLAQFFLLLFHCVPVTGLWPYEWQPGGDKFKCLSWGDVYSVNSGLSLVCDLMMLILPSMLIYMLHVSRQRKFQLALIMFPGVLVLAISCARIYLVAVGQWSSDGSWAYDPMLAVETSEIGSTLIALSIPALKSLFG
;
A
#
# COMPACT_ATOMS: atom_id res chain seq x y z
N MET A 1 -18.75 -20.99 -14.87
CA MET A 1 -19.35 -19.90 -15.66
C MET A 1 -19.64 -18.76 -14.70
N ALA A 2 -19.13 -17.55 -14.98
CA ALA A 2 -19.40 -16.39 -14.12
C ALA A 2 -20.89 -16.03 -14.21
N ARG A 3 -21.54 -15.78 -13.07
CA ARG A 3 -22.97 -15.40 -13.05
C ARG A 3 -23.09 -13.97 -13.56
N ILE A 4 -23.86 -13.76 -14.62
CA ILE A 4 -24.18 -12.42 -15.11
C ILE A 4 -24.98 -11.69 -14.02
N SER A 5 -24.56 -10.48 -13.69
CA SER A 5 -25.20 -9.68 -12.64
C SER A 5 -26.41 -8.92 -13.20
N ALA A 6 -27.41 -8.65 -12.36
CA ALA A 6 -28.58 -7.85 -12.75
C ALA A 6 -28.20 -6.46 -13.28
N ALA A 7 -27.08 -5.89 -12.83
CA ALA A 7 -26.58 -4.62 -13.35
C ALA A 7 -26.11 -4.72 -14.81
N ILE A 8 -25.47 -5.84 -15.19
CA ILE A 8 -25.05 -6.11 -16.57
C ILE A 8 -26.28 -6.30 -17.46
N GLU A 9 -27.25 -7.10 -17.01
CA GLU A 9 -28.50 -7.33 -17.75
C GLU A 9 -29.29 -6.02 -17.95
N ALA A 10 -29.36 -5.16 -16.92
CA ALA A 10 -30.00 -3.86 -17.02
C ALA A 10 -29.26 -2.89 -17.96
N ALA A 11 -27.93 -2.98 -18.05
CA ALA A 11 -27.15 -2.18 -18.98
C ALA A 11 -27.30 -2.65 -20.43
N ASP A 12 -27.36 -3.97 -20.64
CA ASP A 12 -27.62 -4.60 -21.93
C ASP A 12 -29.02 -4.25 -22.45
N ALA A 13 -30.04 -4.41 -21.60
CA ALA A 13 -31.43 -4.06 -21.92
C ALA A 13 -31.61 -2.57 -22.23
N ALA A 14 -30.77 -1.71 -21.65
CA ALA A 14 -30.75 -0.27 -21.93
C ALA A 14 -29.96 0.10 -23.20
N GLY A 15 -29.36 -0.87 -23.90
CA GLY A 15 -28.56 -0.65 -25.10
C GLY A 15 -27.25 0.10 -24.86
N ARG A 16 -26.73 0.08 -23.62
CA ARG A 16 -25.48 0.77 -23.25
C ARG A 16 -24.23 -0.01 -23.63
N ILE A 17 -24.33 -1.33 -23.79
CA ILE A 17 -23.21 -2.22 -24.06
C ILE A 17 -23.04 -2.36 -25.59
N PRO A 18 -21.86 -2.05 -26.16
CA PRO A 18 -21.62 -2.25 -27.59
C PRO A 18 -21.68 -3.73 -27.99
N ALA A 19 -22.14 -4.02 -29.21
CA ALA A 19 -22.31 -5.40 -29.72
C ALA A 19 -21.01 -6.24 -29.77
N GLY A 20 -19.84 -5.60 -29.70
CA GLY A 20 -18.54 -6.28 -29.64
C GLY A 20 -18.10 -6.74 -28.24
N VAL A 21 -18.81 -6.36 -27.19
CA VAL A 21 -18.47 -6.67 -25.79
C VAL A 21 -19.38 -7.78 -25.26
N SER A 22 -18.80 -8.92 -24.87
CA SER A 22 -19.60 -10.04 -24.37
C SER A 22 -20.00 -9.85 -22.90
N LEU A 23 -21.23 -10.26 -22.55
CA LEU A 23 -21.72 -10.20 -21.16
C LEU A 23 -20.91 -11.12 -20.23
N GLU A 24 -20.39 -12.23 -20.76
CA GLU A 24 -19.51 -13.12 -20.01
C GLU A 24 -18.17 -12.47 -19.66
N TYR A 25 -17.59 -11.68 -20.57
CA TYR A 25 -16.40 -10.88 -20.30
C TYR A 25 -16.68 -9.89 -19.18
N LEU A 26 -17.76 -9.11 -19.28
CA LEU A 26 -18.17 -8.17 -18.22
C LEU A 26 -18.48 -8.84 -16.89
N ALA A 27 -18.84 -10.13 -16.87
CA ALA A 27 -19.12 -10.90 -15.66
C ALA A 27 -17.87 -11.39 -14.93
N GLN A 28 -16.69 -11.41 -15.57
CA GLN A 28 -15.44 -11.85 -14.94
C GLN A 28 -15.05 -10.96 -13.75
N SER A 29 -14.50 -11.58 -12.70
CA SER A 29 -14.25 -10.96 -11.39
C SER A 29 -12.97 -11.48 -10.76
N ARG A 30 -12.21 -10.60 -10.10
CA ARG A 30 -11.07 -10.98 -9.23
C ARG A 30 -11.28 -10.57 -7.77
N ASP A 31 -12.48 -10.10 -7.47
CA ASP A 31 -12.90 -9.55 -6.18
C ASP A 31 -12.67 -10.56 -5.05
N ARG A 32 -13.13 -11.81 -5.22
CA ARG A 32 -13.05 -12.84 -4.18
C ARG A 32 -11.62 -13.17 -3.74
N PRO A 33 -10.67 -13.54 -4.64
CA PRO A 33 -9.30 -13.79 -4.23
C PRO A 33 -8.62 -12.54 -3.66
N ALA A 34 -8.88 -11.35 -4.20
CA ALA A 34 -8.32 -10.11 -3.67
C ALA A 34 -8.78 -9.85 -2.22
N LYS A 35 -10.09 -9.92 -1.95
CA LYS A 35 -10.67 -9.76 -0.61
C LYS A 35 -10.12 -10.76 0.40
N ILE A 36 -9.98 -12.03 0.01
CA ILE A 36 -9.41 -13.07 0.88
C ILE A 36 -7.97 -12.72 1.26
N ALA A 37 -7.14 -12.32 0.28
CA ALA A 37 -5.76 -11.95 0.52
C ALA A 37 -5.65 -10.72 1.46
N ILE A 38 -6.44 -9.68 1.21
CA ILE A 38 -6.48 -8.46 2.02
C ILE A 38 -6.87 -8.76 3.47
N LEU A 39 -7.97 -9.52 3.68
CA LEU A 39 -8.45 -9.84 5.02
C LEU A 39 -7.48 -10.75 5.79
N PHE A 40 -6.88 -11.72 5.11
CA PHE A 40 -5.86 -12.59 5.71
C PHE A 40 -4.64 -11.77 6.14
N GLY A 41 -4.12 -10.91 5.26
CA GLY A 41 -3.00 -10.01 5.57
C GLY A 41 -3.31 -9.10 6.75
N CYS A 42 -4.52 -8.52 6.76
CA CYS A 42 -4.98 -7.65 7.84
C CYS A 42 -5.00 -8.37 9.20
N ALA A 43 -5.61 -9.56 9.25
CA ALA A 43 -5.67 -10.37 10.45
C ALA A 43 -4.27 -10.76 10.96
N LEU A 44 -3.39 -11.19 10.06
CA LEU A 44 -2.02 -11.56 10.39
C LEU A 44 -1.25 -10.36 10.98
N THR A 45 -1.30 -9.19 10.32
CA THR A 45 -0.64 -7.98 10.79
C THR A 45 -1.19 -7.54 12.16
N ALA A 46 -2.51 -7.58 12.36
CA ALA A 46 -3.12 -7.21 13.63
C ALA A 46 -2.64 -8.10 14.78
N VAL A 47 -2.57 -9.42 14.56
CA VAL A 47 -2.05 -10.38 15.56
C VAL A 47 -0.60 -10.09 15.90
N ILE A 48 0.25 -9.83 14.90
CA ILE A 48 1.67 -9.54 15.11
C ILE A 48 1.88 -8.22 15.86
N VAL A 49 1.14 -7.17 15.53
CA VAL A 49 1.21 -5.88 16.24
C VAL A 49 0.68 -6.01 17.67
N ALA A 50 -0.38 -6.79 17.89
CA ALA A 50 -0.88 -7.08 19.24
C ALA A 50 0.18 -7.83 20.07
N ALA A 51 0.81 -8.85 19.50
CA ALA A 51 1.91 -9.57 20.14
C ALA A 51 3.10 -8.63 20.46
N ARG A 52 3.41 -7.69 19.57
CA ARG A 52 4.44 -6.66 19.81
C ARG A 52 4.08 -5.80 21.02
N CYS A 53 2.85 -5.31 21.09
CA CYS A 53 2.38 -4.49 22.21
C CYS A 53 2.44 -5.28 23.52
N TYR A 54 1.98 -6.54 23.48
CA TYR A 54 2.04 -7.44 24.63
C TYR A 54 3.48 -7.64 25.14
N ALA A 55 4.44 -7.93 24.24
CA ALA A 55 5.86 -8.05 24.59
C ALA A 55 6.40 -6.78 25.27
N ARG A 56 6.10 -5.61 24.70
CA ARG A 56 6.63 -4.31 25.14
C ARG A 56 6.07 -3.87 26.49
N ILE A 57 4.78 -4.10 26.70
CA ILE A 57 4.08 -3.71 27.93
C ILE A 57 4.43 -4.66 29.08
N PHE A 58 4.35 -5.97 28.85
CA PHE A 58 4.44 -6.94 29.95
C PHE A 58 5.86 -7.47 30.20
N PHE A 59 6.64 -7.75 29.15
CA PHE A 59 7.99 -8.30 29.31
C PHE A 59 9.07 -7.22 29.43
N LEU A 60 9.03 -6.23 28.53
CA LEU A 60 10.05 -5.18 28.49
C LEU A 60 9.71 -3.98 29.39
N LYS A 61 8.44 -3.87 29.82
CA LYS A 61 7.90 -2.76 30.64
C LYS A 61 8.30 -1.37 30.13
N ARG A 62 8.40 -1.22 28.81
CA ARG A 62 8.82 0.00 28.14
C ARG A 62 8.06 0.15 26.83
N PHE A 63 7.05 1.01 26.86
CA PHE A 63 6.30 1.44 25.68
C PHE A 63 6.97 2.70 25.11
N GLY A 64 7.48 2.61 23.89
CA GLY A 64 8.17 3.71 23.23
C GLY A 64 7.29 4.45 22.22
N MET A 65 7.80 5.57 21.69
CA MET A 65 7.18 6.26 20.56
C MET A 65 7.07 5.37 19.31
N ASP A 66 8.01 4.44 19.12
CA ASP A 66 7.93 3.45 18.03
C ASP A 66 6.69 2.56 18.14
N ASP A 67 6.31 2.17 19.36
CA ASP A 67 5.11 1.36 19.60
C ASP A 67 3.83 2.17 19.36
N ALA A 68 3.78 3.43 19.82
CA ALA A 68 2.66 4.32 19.57
C ALA A 68 2.43 4.54 18.06
N LEU A 69 3.51 4.80 17.31
CA LEU A 69 3.45 4.98 15.86
C LEU A 69 3.04 3.69 15.13
N ALA A 70 3.45 2.52 15.63
CA ALA A 70 3.03 1.23 15.05
C ALA A 70 1.53 0.97 15.25
N VAL A 71 0.98 1.27 16.44
CA VAL A 71 -0.46 1.17 16.70
C VAL A 71 -1.24 2.18 15.85
N PHE A 72 -0.74 3.41 15.73
CA PHE A 72 -1.35 4.41 14.86
C PHE A 72 -1.36 3.98 13.39
N THR A 73 -0.25 3.43 12.91
CA THR A 73 -0.16 2.84 11.56
C THR A 73 -1.16 1.70 11.38
N LEU A 74 -1.37 0.85 12.40
CA LEU A 74 -2.38 -0.22 12.33
C LEU A 74 -3.80 0.33 12.16
N MET A 75 -4.14 1.44 12.83
CA MET A 75 -5.45 2.08 12.67
C MET A 75 -5.65 2.64 11.24
N LEU A 76 -4.62 3.30 10.69
CA LEU A 76 -4.65 3.75 9.30
C LEU A 76 -4.74 2.58 8.33
N TYR A 77 -4.00 1.51 8.59
CA TYR A 77 -4.01 0.29 7.77
C TYR A 77 -5.40 -0.36 7.73
N ILE A 78 -6.07 -0.49 8.89
CA ILE A 78 -7.46 -1.00 8.93
C ILE A 78 -8.38 -0.11 8.11
N THR A 79 -8.21 1.21 8.18
CA THR A 79 -9.00 2.16 7.37
C THR A 79 -8.77 1.95 5.87
N VAL A 80 -7.52 1.78 5.44
CA VAL A 80 -7.17 1.46 4.04
C VAL A 80 -7.77 0.12 3.62
N VAL A 81 -7.74 -0.91 4.47
CA VAL A 81 -8.37 -2.20 4.20
C VAL A 81 -9.87 -2.05 4.00
N VAL A 82 -10.57 -1.29 4.85
CA VAL A 82 -12.01 -1.05 4.71
C VAL A 82 -12.32 -0.32 3.40
N LEU A 83 -11.54 0.71 3.04
CA LEU A 83 -11.72 1.43 1.79
C LEU A 83 -11.46 0.53 0.57
N ALA A 84 -10.42 -0.31 0.61
CA ALA A 84 -10.15 -1.27 -0.46
C ALA A 84 -11.31 -2.26 -0.64
N MET A 85 -11.91 -2.75 0.45
CA MET A 85 -13.10 -3.62 0.36
C MET A 85 -14.29 -2.90 -0.29
N ILE A 86 -14.54 -1.64 0.09
CA ILE A 86 -15.60 -0.81 -0.50
C ILE A 86 -15.36 -0.60 -1.99
N LEU A 87 -14.13 -0.25 -2.40
CA LEU A 87 -13.76 -0.05 -3.79
C LEU A 87 -14.01 -1.31 -4.64
N ILE A 88 -13.56 -2.48 -4.14
CA ILE A 88 -13.81 -3.76 -4.80
C ILE A 88 -15.33 -4.01 -4.92
N ASP A 89 -16.10 -3.78 -3.85
CA ASP A 89 -17.57 -3.93 -3.86
C ASP A 89 -18.29 -2.96 -4.81
N MET A 90 -17.70 -1.79 -5.07
CA MET A 90 -18.21 -0.81 -6.03
C MET A 90 -17.83 -1.13 -7.48
N GLY A 91 -16.94 -2.10 -7.70
CA GLY A 91 -16.53 -2.58 -9.01
C GLY A 91 -15.35 -1.84 -9.63
N SER A 92 -14.47 -1.23 -8.82
CA SER A 92 -13.32 -0.46 -9.29
C SER A 92 -12.27 -1.30 -10.04
N GLY A 93 -12.13 -2.60 -9.72
CA GLY A 93 -11.20 -3.51 -10.40
C GLY A 93 -11.83 -4.39 -11.48
N ARG A 94 -13.05 -4.04 -11.93
CA ARG A 94 -13.69 -4.69 -13.07
C ARG A 94 -13.04 -4.19 -14.37
N HIS A 95 -13.29 -4.91 -15.46
CA HIS A 95 -12.88 -4.50 -16.80
C HIS A 95 -13.28 -3.05 -17.10
N MET A 96 -12.45 -2.32 -17.84
CA MET A 96 -12.71 -0.90 -18.16
C MET A 96 -14.09 -0.70 -18.80
N GLU A 97 -14.52 -1.62 -19.65
CA GLU A 97 -15.84 -1.61 -20.30
C GLU A 97 -16.99 -1.80 -19.29
N TYR A 98 -16.76 -2.52 -18.19
CA TYR A 98 -17.74 -2.61 -17.11
C TYR A 98 -17.90 -1.26 -16.41
N ILE A 99 -16.79 -0.56 -16.17
CA ILE A 99 -16.79 0.76 -15.53
C ILE A 99 -17.47 1.79 -16.45
N GLN A 100 -17.20 1.73 -17.75
CA GLN A 100 -17.76 2.66 -18.72
C GLN A 100 -19.25 2.44 -19.01
N TYR A 101 -19.67 1.18 -19.24
CA TYR A 101 -21.02 0.90 -19.77
C TYR A 101 -22.02 0.41 -18.71
N VAL A 102 -21.54 -0.26 -17.66
CA VAL A 102 -22.41 -0.88 -16.64
C VAL A 102 -22.61 0.05 -15.44
N LEU A 103 -21.53 0.62 -14.90
CA LEU A 103 -21.61 1.52 -13.76
C LEU A 103 -22.31 2.85 -14.10
N SER A 104 -23.05 3.39 -13.13
CA SER A 104 -23.59 4.74 -13.22
C SER A 104 -22.49 5.79 -13.02
N LEU A 105 -22.57 6.93 -13.69
CA LEU A 105 -21.59 8.01 -13.56
C LEU A 105 -21.38 8.49 -12.12
N SER A 106 -22.42 8.51 -11.28
CA SER A 106 -22.29 8.85 -9.85
C SER A 106 -21.39 7.87 -9.12
N ARG A 107 -21.64 6.56 -9.28
CA ARG A 107 -20.82 5.49 -8.70
C ARG A 107 -19.36 5.56 -9.17
N VAL A 108 -19.11 5.88 -10.44
CA VAL A 108 -17.73 6.05 -10.95
C VAL A 108 -17.02 7.20 -10.24
N LYS A 109 -17.69 8.35 -10.08
CA LYS A 109 -17.14 9.48 -9.32
C LYS A 109 -16.88 9.14 -7.86
N ASP A 110 -17.80 8.41 -7.23
CA ASP A 110 -17.61 7.95 -5.85
C ASP A 110 -16.39 7.02 -5.75
N THR A 111 -16.17 6.11 -6.71
CA THR A 111 -14.96 5.27 -6.73
C THR A 111 -13.69 6.08 -6.90
N GLU A 112 -13.67 7.11 -7.77
CA GLU A 112 -12.48 7.97 -7.95
C GLU A 112 -12.12 8.73 -6.67
N VAL A 113 -13.13 9.31 -5.99
CA VAL A 113 -12.90 10.04 -4.74
C VAL A 113 -12.43 9.10 -3.62
N LEU A 114 -13.03 7.91 -3.50
CA LEU A 114 -12.63 6.95 -2.48
C LEU A 114 -11.22 6.41 -2.74
N ASP A 115 -10.86 6.17 -3.99
CA ASP A 115 -9.52 5.74 -4.38
C ASP A 115 -8.47 6.82 -4.06
N PHE A 116 -8.77 8.08 -4.38
CA PHE A 116 -7.93 9.22 -4.02
C PHE A 116 -7.69 9.29 -2.50
N VAL A 117 -8.75 9.20 -1.69
CA VAL A 117 -8.65 9.22 -0.22
C VAL A 117 -7.84 8.02 0.28
N MET A 118 -8.07 6.83 -0.27
CA MET A 118 -7.35 5.62 0.09
C MET A 118 -5.85 5.76 -0.20
N HIS A 119 -5.45 6.33 -1.34
CA HIS A 119 -4.05 6.54 -1.71
C HIS A 119 -3.31 7.53 -0.80
N ILE A 120 -4.00 8.59 -0.35
CA ILE A 120 -3.47 9.52 0.64
C ILE A 120 -3.23 8.82 1.98
N LEU A 121 -4.21 8.04 2.44
CA LEU A 121 -4.10 7.28 3.70
C LEU A 121 -3.02 6.21 3.61
N TYR A 122 -2.93 5.51 2.48
CA TYR A 122 -1.91 4.51 2.18
C TYR A 122 -0.50 5.09 2.29
N THR A 123 -0.23 6.18 1.58
CA THR A 123 1.08 6.84 1.57
C THR A 123 1.45 7.36 2.97
N THR A 124 0.46 7.90 3.69
CA THR A 124 0.62 8.34 5.08
C THR A 124 0.93 7.19 6.03
N ALA A 125 0.22 6.06 5.90
CA ALA A 125 0.45 4.88 6.72
C ALA A 125 1.87 4.33 6.53
N LEU A 126 2.35 4.19 5.29
CA LEU A 126 3.73 3.75 5.01
C LEU A 126 4.77 4.71 5.59
N PHE A 127 4.58 6.03 5.42
CA PHE A 127 5.50 7.01 5.98
C PHE A 127 5.62 6.89 7.50
N ILE A 128 4.49 6.81 8.21
CA ILE A 128 4.48 6.70 9.68
C ILE A 128 5.07 5.36 10.13
N CYS A 129 4.79 4.28 9.40
CA CYS A 129 5.37 2.96 9.65
C CYS A 129 6.89 3.00 9.55
N ARG A 130 7.42 3.54 8.46
CA ARG A 130 8.87 3.67 8.23
C ARG A 130 9.51 4.58 9.27
N LEU A 131 8.84 5.66 9.69
CA LEU A 131 9.30 6.54 10.76
C LEU A 131 9.38 5.83 12.12
N SER A 132 8.40 4.97 12.46
CA SER A 132 8.46 4.08 13.63
C SER A 132 9.71 3.19 13.59
N GLY A 133 9.99 2.59 12.43
CA GLY A 133 11.18 1.77 12.21
C GLY A 133 12.49 2.55 12.41
N LEU A 134 12.59 3.77 11.85
CA LEU A 134 13.75 4.64 12.06
C LEU A 134 13.91 5.05 13.52
N ALA A 135 12.82 5.35 14.24
CA ALA A 135 12.88 5.67 15.67
C ALA A 135 13.41 4.48 16.48
N PHE A 136 12.99 3.26 16.13
CA PHE A 136 13.54 2.02 16.70
C PHE A 136 15.04 1.88 16.43
N TYR A 137 15.48 2.07 15.17
CA TYR A 137 16.89 2.00 14.81
C TYR A 137 17.73 3.08 15.47
N HIS A 138 17.21 4.31 15.59
CA HIS A 138 17.90 5.41 16.26
C HIS A 138 18.18 5.08 17.72
N ARG A 139 17.20 4.48 18.43
CA ARG A 139 17.37 4.03 19.81
C ARG A 139 18.46 2.96 19.94
N LEU A 140 18.57 2.06 18.96
CA LEU A 140 19.58 1.00 18.96
C LEU A 140 20.99 1.54 18.60
N ALA A 141 21.05 2.55 17.73
CA ALA A 141 22.27 3.19 17.25
C ALA A 141 22.79 4.33 18.15
N ALA A 142 22.15 4.63 19.27
CA ALA A 142 22.40 5.81 20.09
C ALA A 142 23.86 5.96 20.60
N ARG A 143 24.66 4.90 20.54
CA ARG A 143 26.09 4.89 20.93
C ARG A 143 27.07 5.06 19.76
N HIS A 144 26.58 5.20 18.53
CA HIS A 144 27.40 5.29 17.31
C HIS A 144 27.06 6.54 16.49
N ASP A 145 27.88 7.59 16.60
CA ASP A 145 27.62 8.90 15.97
C ASP A 145 27.42 8.85 14.45
N LYS A 146 28.22 8.05 13.74
CA LYS A 146 28.09 7.89 12.28
C LYS A 146 26.74 7.29 11.88
N LEU A 147 26.28 6.30 12.63
CA LEU A 147 25.02 5.62 12.36
C LEU A 147 23.82 6.48 12.78
N SER A 148 23.91 7.19 13.90
CA SER A 148 22.89 8.17 14.30
C SER A 148 22.72 9.27 13.25
N LYS A 149 23.82 9.79 12.68
CA LYS A 149 23.78 10.74 11.56
C LYS A 149 23.11 10.14 10.31
N ALA A 150 23.47 8.92 9.93
CA ALA A 150 22.85 8.24 8.79
C ALA A 150 21.34 8.07 8.97
N ILE A 151 20.88 7.66 10.15
CA ILE A 151 19.45 7.49 10.45
C ILE A 151 18.70 8.83 10.39
N LYS A 152 19.29 9.92 10.89
CA LYS A 152 18.70 11.27 10.78
C LYS A 152 18.59 11.73 9.33
N LEU A 153 19.61 11.47 8.51
CA LEU A 153 19.57 11.79 7.08
C LEU A 153 18.51 10.94 6.34
N SER A 154 18.40 9.65 6.69
CA SER A 154 17.33 8.78 6.19
C SER A 154 15.94 9.26 6.60
N ALA A 155 15.77 9.77 7.83
CA ALA A 155 14.50 10.35 8.26
C ALA A 155 14.14 11.61 7.46
N LEU A 156 15.12 12.48 7.20
CA LEU A 156 14.94 13.64 6.32
C LEU A 156 14.53 13.21 4.91
N PHE A 157 15.21 12.20 4.34
CA PHE A 157 14.85 11.64 3.05
C PHE A 157 13.42 11.10 3.01
N LEU A 158 12.99 10.33 4.03
CA LEU A 158 11.61 9.83 4.10
C LEU A 158 10.58 10.95 4.15
N VAL A 159 10.85 12.02 4.90
CA VAL A 159 9.95 13.19 4.97
C VAL A 159 9.83 13.85 3.61
N LEU A 160 10.97 14.10 2.92
CA LEU A 160 10.96 14.70 1.59
C LEU A 160 10.27 13.81 0.56
N ALA A 161 10.52 12.50 0.61
CA ALA A 161 9.88 11.52 -0.24
C ALA A 161 8.36 11.50 -0.01
N PHE A 162 7.92 11.45 1.25
CA PHE A 162 6.52 11.51 1.61
C PHE A 162 5.85 12.80 1.12
N LEU A 163 6.48 13.96 1.33
CA LEU A 163 5.94 15.23 0.85
C LEU A 163 5.82 15.24 -0.68
N ALA A 164 6.80 14.72 -1.40
CA ALA A 164 6.74 14.59 -2.85
C ALA A 164 5.57 13.70 -3.29
N GLN A 165 5.40 12.52 -2.68
CA GLN A 165 4.28 11.61 -2.98
C GLN A 165 2.92 12.24 -2.64
N PHE A 166 2.82 12.86 -1.47
CA PHE A 166 1.60 13.50 -0.98
C PHE A 166 1.17 14.66 -1.88
N PHE A 167 2.11 15.55 -2.24
CA PHE A 167 1.80 16.68 -3.13
C PHE A 167 1.58 16.25 -4.58
N LEU A 168 2.24 15.19 -5.05
CA LEU A 168 1.94 14.60 -6.36
C LEU A 168 0.50 14.09 -6.42
N LEU A 169 0.03 13.39 -5.38
CA LEU A 169 -1.36 12.96 -5.26
C LEU A 169 -2.30 14.16 -5.12
N LEU A 170 -2.00 15.12 -4.25
CA LEU A 170 -2.87 16.27 -3.99
C LEU A 170 -3.03 17.18 -5.23
N PHE A 171 -1.96 17.39 -5.99
CA PHE A 171 -1.92 18.28 -7.15
C PHE A 171 -1.88 17.52 -8.49
N HIS A 172 -2.40 16.30 -8.53
CA HIS A 172 -2.42 15.50 -9.76
C HIS A 172 -3.26 16.12 -10.90
N CYS A 173 -4.24 16.97 -10.56
CA CYS A 173 -5.10 17.69 -11.52
C CYS A 173 -5.10 19.20 -11.29
N VAL A 174 -5.36 19.94 -12.37
CA VAL A 174 -5.66 21.38 -12.36
C VAL A 174 -7.03 21.62 -13.03
N PRO A 175 -8.02 22.22 -12.33
CA PRO A 175 -8.02 22.60 -10.91
C PRO A 175 -7.97 21.37 -9.98
N VAL A 176 -7.53 21.58 -8.74
CA VAL A 176 -7.38 20.50 -7.74
C VAL A 176 -8.73 19.82 -7.50
N THR A 177 -8.74 18.50 -7.68
CA THR A 177 -9.91 17.64 -7.51
C THR A 177 -9.46 16.29 -6.99
N GLY A 178 -10.36 15.54 -6.34
CA GLY A 178 -10.15 14.12 -6.02
C GLY A 178 -10.68 13.18 -7.09
N LEU A 179 -11.08 13.73 -8.25
CA LEU A 179 -11.58 12.97 -9.40
C LEU A 179 -10.46 12.70 -10.38
N TRP A 180 -10.50 11.54 -11.02
CA TRP A 180 -9.54 11.15 -12.05
C TRP A 180 -10.25 10.82 -13.37
N PRO A 181 -10.89 11.83 -13.98
CA PRO A 181 -11.89 11.62 -15.01
C PRO A 181 -11.33 10.84 -16.19
N TYR A 182 -12.02 9.76 -16.57
CA TYR A 182 -11.76 9.09 -17.84
C TYR A 182 -12.16 9.97 -19.03
N GLU A 183 -11.51 9.79 -20.18
CA GLU A 183 -11.78 10.58 -21.40
C GLU A 183 -13.23 10.49 -21.88
N TRP A 184 -13.93 9.39 -21.59
CA TRP A 184 -15.35 9.21 -21.94
C TRP A 184 -16.31 9.90 -20.96
N GLN A 185 -15.85 10.41 -19.83
CA GLN A 185 -16.72 11.05 -18.84
C GLN A 185 -17.12 12.47 -19.27
N PRO A 186 -18.42 12.81 -19.23
CA PRO A 186 -18.87 14.14 -19.56
C PRO A 186 -18.33 15.17 -18.54
N GLY A 187 -17.64 16.19 -19.06
CA GLY A 187 -17.03 17.25 -18.26
C GLY A 187 -15.63 16.91 -17.74
N GLY A 188 -15.03 15.79 -18.15
CA GLY A 188 -13.63 15.45 -17.86
C GLY A 188 -12.64 16.50 -18.39
N ASP A 189 -12.92 17.06 -19.58
CA ASP A 189 -12.10 18.09 -20.26
C ASP A 189 -11.90 19.38 -19.45
N LYS A 190 -12.69 19.57 -18.39
CA LYS A 190 -12.55 20.71 -17.46
C LYS A 190 -11.33 20.58 -16.56
N PHE A 191 -10.74 19.39 -16.47
CA PHE A 191 -9.59 19.09 -15.65
C PHE A 191 -8.41 18.67 -16.53
N LYS A 192 -7.24 19.22 -16.24
CA LYS A 192 -5.98 18.74 -16.81
C LYS A 192 -5.27 17.91 -15.76
N CYS A 193 -5.37 16.59 -15.89
CA CYS A 193 -4.88 15.62 -14.93
C CYS A 193 -3.65 14.87 -15.46
N LEU A 194 -2.75 14.50 -14.55
CA LEU A 194 -1.72 13.49 -14.83
C LEU A 194 -2.38 12.13 -15.04
N SER A 195 -1.76 11.27 -15.83
CA SER A 195 -2.26 9.90 -15.98
C SER A 195 -2.10 9.12 -14.67
N TRP A 196 -3.01 8.16 -14.43
CA TRP A 196 -2.88 7.20 -13.33
C TRP A 196 -1.51 6.52 -13.36
N GLY A 197 -1.06 6.13 -14.56
CA GLY A 197 0.23 5.49 -14.78
C GLY A 197 1.42 6.32 -14.32
N ASP A 198 1.45 7.61 -14.64
CA ASP A 198 2.56 8.48 -14.25
C ASP A 198 2.62 8.65 -12.73
N VAL A 199 1.47 8.93 -12.11
CA VAL A 199 1.43 9.15 -10.66
C VAL A 199 1.75 7.87 -9.90
N TYR A 200 1.19 6.73 -10.29
CA TYR A 200 1.47 5.45 -9.63
C TYR A 200 2.89 4.94 -9.88
N SER A 201 3.47 5.20 -11.05
CA SER A 201 4.86 4.83 -11.35
C SER A 201 5.85 5.61 -10.48
N VAL A 202 5.67 6.93 -10.40
CA VAL A 202 6.51 7.78 -9.54
C VAL A 202 6.31 7.42 -8.06
N ASN A 203 5.06 7.23 -7.63
CA ASN A 203 4.75 6.87 -6.25
C ASN A 203 5.36 5.52 -5.85
N SER A 204 5.22 4.50 -6.71
CA SER A 204 5.73 3.15 -6.46
C SER A 204 7.26 3.11 -6.52
N GLY A 205 7.88 3.83 -7.46
CA GLY A 205 9.34 3.94 -7.55
C GLY A 205 9.96 4.60 -6.31
N LEU A 206 9.36 5.68 -5.84
CA LEU A 206 9.84 6.36 -4.63
C LEU A 206 9.60 5.52 -3.36
N SER A 207 8.49 4.79 -3.28
CA SER A 207 8.23 3.81 -2.22
C SER A 207 9.30 2.71 -2.19
N LEU A 208 9.65 2.16 -3.36
CA LEU A 208 10.70 1.14 -3.50
C LEU A 208 12.05 1.65 -2.99
N VAL A 209 12.44 2.88 -3.32
CA VAL A 209 13.68 3.48 -2.82
C VAL A 209 13.64 3.59 -1.29
N CYS A 210 12.50 3.96 -0.70
CA CYS A 210 12.34 4.00 0.75
C CYS A 210 12.49 2.60 1.37
N ASP A 211 11.95 1.55 0.76
CA ASP A 211 12.07 0.18 1.27
C ASP A 211 13.50 -0.36 1.17
N LEU A 212 14.19 -0.09 0.06
CA LEU A 212 15.61 -0.39 -0.09
C LEU A 212 16.44 0.28 1.02
N MET A 213 16.17 1.56 1.30
CA MET A 213 16.84 2.28 2.37
C MET A 213 16.57 1.63 3.74
N MET A 214 15.31 1.27 4.03
CA MET A 214 14.91 0.63 5.29
C MET A 214 15.53 -0.76 5.48
N LEU A 215 15.84 -1.47 4.38
CA LEU A 215 16.56 -2.75 4.40
C LEU A 215 18.08 -2.59 4.60
N ILE A 216 18.69 -1.56 3.98
CA ILE A 216 20.14 -1.32 4.03
C ILE A 216 20.59 -0.81 5.41
N LEU A 217 19.83 0.11 6.02
CA LEU A 217 20.15 0.71 7.32
C LEU A 217 20.51 -0.30 8.43
N PRO A 218 19.67 -1.31 8.70
CA PRO A 218 19.97 -2.28 9.75
C PRO A 218 21.07 -3.27 9.33
N SER A 219 21.27 -3.51 8.03
CA SER A 219 22.43 -4.28 7.54
C SER A 219 23.76 -3.56 7.85
N MET A 220 23.79 -2.24 7.68
CA MET A 220 24.94 -1.40 8.06
C MET A 220 25.17 -1.42 9.58
N LEU A 221 24.11 -1.37 10.38
CA LEU A 221 24.20 -1.49 11.84
C LEU A 221 24.83 -2.83 12.26
N ILE A 222 24.43 -3.95 11.64
CA ILE A 222 24.98 -5.28 11.94
C ILE A 222 26.46 -5.37 11.53
N TYR A 223 26.85 -4.74 10.43
CA TYR A 223 28.24 -4.74 9.97
C TYR A 223 29.15 -3.92 10.88
N MET A 224 28.69 -2.77 11.39
CA MET A 224 29.46 -1.90 12.27
C MET A 224 29.54 -2.41 13.71
N LEU A 225 28.53 -3.14 14.18
CA LEU A 225 28.51 -3.69 15.52
C LEU A 225 29.31 -5.00 15.54
N HIS A 226 30.41 -5.04 16.28
CA HIS A 226 31.25 -6.25 16.44
C HIS A 226 30.51 -7.34 17.25
N VAL A 227 29.50 -7.97 16.64
CA VAL A 227 28.68 -9.02 17.25
C VAL A 227 29.23 -10.42 16.93
N SER A 228 29.03 -11.37 17.84
CA SER A 228 29.38 -12.77 17.62
C SER A 228 28.67 -13.35 16.38
N ARG A 229 29.26 -14.36 15.72
CA ARG A 229 28.68 -15.00 14.53
C ARG A 229 27.24 -15.49 14.75
N GLN A 230 26.94 -15.99 15.94
CA GLN A 230 25.59 -16.41 16.33
C GLN A 230 24.59 -15.23 16.39
N ARG A 231 24.99 -14.09 16.96
CA ARG A 231 24.16 -12.88 16.99
C ARG A 231 24.00 -12.27 15.60
N LYS A 232 25.03 -12.34 14.76
CA LYS A 232 24.96 -11.92 13.35
C LYS A 232 23.92 -12.73 12.57
N PHE A 233 23.89 -14.05 12.77
CA PHE A 233 22.88 -14.92 12.17
C PHE A 233 21.46 -14.61 12.66
N GLN A 234 21.27 -14.43 13.97
CA GLN A 234 19.96 -14.04 14.53
C GLN A 234 19.48 -12.69 14.00
N LEU A 235 20.37 -11.71 13.86
CA LEU A 235 20.03 -10.41 13.30
C LEU A 235 19.70 -10.51 11.81
N ALA A 236 20.40 -11.33 11.03
CA ALA A 236 20.07 -11.59 9.64
C ALA A 236 18.67 -12.22 9.48
N LEU A 237 18.29 -13.15 10.37
CA LEU A 237 16.95 -13.75 10.36
C LEU A 237 15.85 -12.71 10.65
N ILE A 238 16.12 -11.77 11.56
CA ILE A 238 15.21 -10.64 11.87
C ILE A 238 15.08 -9.66 10.69
N MET A 239 16.06 -9.62 9.79
CA MET A 239 16.07 -8.77 8.58
C MET A 239 15.32 -9.37 7.41
N PHE A 240 15.15 -10.70 7.38
CA PHE A 240 14.49 -11.43 6.30
C PHE A 240 13.10 -10.88 5.90
N PRO A 241 12.22 -10.49 6.85
CA PRO A 241 10.94 -9.88 6.51
C PRO A 241 11.06 -8.61 5.66
N GLY A 242 12.14 -7.83 5.80
CA GLY A 242 12.40 -6.66 4.97
C GLY A 242 12.67 -7.00 3.51
N VAL A 243 13.20 -8.20 3.22
CA VAL A 243 13.37 -8.69 1.84
C VAL A 243 12.01 -9.02 1.23
N LEU A 244 11.08 -9.55 2.02
CA LEU A 244 9.71 -9.80 1.56
C LEU A 244 8.98 -8.50 1.23
N VAL A 245 9.14 -7.46 2.06
CA VAL A 245 8.61 -6.12 1.76
C VAL A 245 9.13 -5.63 0.41
N LEU A 246 10.43 -5.74 0.17
CA LEU A 246 11.03 -5.33 -1.10
C LEU A 246 10.46 -6.10 -2.31
N ALA A 247 10.23 -7.40 -2.16
CA ALA A 247 9.60 -8.21 -3.21
C ALA A 247 8.17 -7.76 -3.51
N ILE A 248 7.40 -7.38 -2.48
CA ILE A 248 6.05 -6.83 -2.62
C ILE A 248 6.10 -5.48 -3.37
N SER A 249 7.03 -4.60 -3.03
CA SER A 249 7.21 -3.31 -3.71
C SER A 249 7.60 -3.48 -5.19
N CYS A 250 8.43 -4.48 -5.51
CA CYS A 250 8.72 -4.85 -6.90
C CYS A 250 7.49 -5.39 -7.63
N ALA A 251 6.70 -6.25 -6.97
CA ALA A 251 5.45 -6.77 -7.53
C ALA A 251 4.45 -5.65 -7.83
N ARG A 252 4.41 -4.61 -6.98
CA ARG A 252 3.59 -3.42 -7.20
C ARG A 252 4.00 -2.68 -8.48
N ILE A 253 5.30 -2.39 -8.65
CA ILE A 253 5.80 -1.72 -9.87
C ILE A 253 5.47 -2.55 -11.11
N TYR A 254 5.61 -3.88 -11.04
CA TYR A 254 5.22 -4.76 -12.13
C TYR A 254 3.72 -4.65 -12.46
N LEU A 255 2.84 -4.66 -11.45
CA LEU A 255 1.40 -4.51 -11.67
C LEU A 255 1.03 -3.14 -12.24
N VAL A 256 1.70 -2.07 -11.78
CA VAL A 256 1.54 -0.72 -12.37
C VAL A 256 1.95 -0.74 -13.84
N ALA A 257 3.09 -1.36 -14.16
CA ALA A 257 3.59 -1.47 -15.53
C ALA A 257 2.70 -2.29 -16.46
N VAL A 258 2.11 -3.38 -15.96
CA VAL A 258 1.23 -4.23 -16.77
C VAL A 258 -0.18 -3.65 -16.88
N GLY A 259 -0.69 -3.02 -15.81
CA GLY A 259 -2.03 -2.43 -15.81
C GLY A 259 -2.09 -1.17 -16.66
N GLN A 260 -1.21 -0.20 -16.42
CA GLN A 260 -1.38 1.16 -16.94
C GLN A 260 -1.09 1.29 -18.45
N TRP A 261 -0.35 0.34 -19.02
CA TRP A 261 -0.08 0.27 -20.45
C TRP A 261 -0.91 -0.81 -21.17
N SER A 262 -1.87 -1.43 -20.47
CA SER A 262 -2.86 -2.34 -21.06
C SER A 262 -4.10 -1.56 -21.52
N SER A 263 -4.78 -2.02 -22.57
CA SER A 263 -6.08 -1.49 -22.99
C SER A 263 -7.15 -1.63 -21.90
N ASP A 264 -6.98 -2.62 -21.03
CA ASP A 264 -7.85 -2.89 -19.89
C ASP A 264 -7.06 -2.72 -18.58
N GLY A 265 -6.74 -1.46 -18.27
CA GLY A 265 -5.89 -1.15 -17.12
C GLY A 265 -6.58 -1.36 -15.77
N SER A 266 -7.90 -1.25 -15.72
CA SER A 266 -8.68 -1.43 -14.49
C SER A 266 -8.69 -2.89 -14.00
N TRP A 267 -8.48 -3.87 -14.88
CA TRP A 267 -8.46 -5.29 -14.51
C TRP A 267 -7.29 -5.70 -13.59
N ALA A 268 -6.19 -4.94 -13.63
CA ALA A 268 -5.03 -5.16 -12.75
C ALA A 268 -5.21 -4.50 -11.37
N TYR A 269 -6.25 -3.69 -11.17
CA TYR A 269 -6.44 -2.87 -9.98
C TYR A 269 -6.78 -3.70 -8.72
N ASP A 270 -7.65 -4.71 -8.82
CA ASP A 270 -7.97 -5.60 -7.68
C ASP A 270 -6.72 -6.30 -7.10
N PRO A 271 -5.87 -6.96 -7.92
CA PRO A 271 -4.58 -7.46 -7.47
C PRO A 271 -3.66 -6.38 -6.90
N MET A 272 -3.69 -5.17 -7.47
CA MET A 272 -2.88 -4.05 -6.99
C MET A 272 -3.28 -3.62 -5.58
N LEU A 273 -4.58 -3.52 -5.28
CA LEU A 273 -5.09 -3.24 -3.92
C LEU A 273 -4.60 -4.27 -2.89
N ALA A 274 -4.60 -5.55 -3.27
CA ALA A 274 -4.08 -6.62 -2.42
C ALA A 274 -2.56 -6.47 -2.17
N VAL A 275 -1.80 -6.05 -3.18
CA VAL A 275 -0.36 -5.78 -3.04
C VAL A 275 -0.09 -4.56 -2.18
N GLU A 276 -0.83 -3.46 -2.35
CA GLU A 276 -0.64 -2.22 -1.57
C GLU A 276 -0.97 -2.41 -0.09
N THR A 277 -2.10 -3.07 0.21
CA THR A 277 -2.42 -3.45 1.58
C THR A 277 -1.38 -4.42 2.17
N SER A 278 -0.83 -5.32 1.37
CA SER A 278 0.27 -6.20 1.79
C SER A 278 1.58 -5.44 2.03
N GLU A 279 1.87 -4.36 1.31
CA GLU A 279 3.06 -3.51 1.51
C GLU A 279 3.04 -2.87 2.91
N ILE A 280 1.91 -2.27 3.30
CA ILE A 280 1.74 -1.73 4.66
C ILE A 280 1.82 -2.85 5.70
N GLY A 281 1.06 -3.94 5.50
CA GLY A 281 0.96 -5.04 6.45
C GLY A 281 2.30 -5.73 6.68
N SER A 282 3.06 -6.00 5.62
CA SER A 282 4.38 -6.63 5.68
C SER A 282 5.42 -5.69 6.29
N THR A 283 5.37 -4.38 6.02
CA THR A 283 6.26 -3.40 6.65
C THR A 283 6.04 -3.36 8.16
N LEU A 284 4.77 -3.35 8.60
CA LEU A 284 4.41 -3.42 10.03
C LEU A 284 4.91 -4.71 10.69
N ILE A 285 4.73 -5.85 10.02
CA ILE A 285 5.22 -7.15 10.52
C ILE A 285 6.76 -7.13 10.63
N ALA A 286 7.45 -6.70 9.58
CA ALA A 286 8.90 -6.64 9.53
C ALA A 286 9.48 -5.79 10.66
N LEU A 287 8.89 -4.62 10.92
CA LEU A 287 9.31 -3.74 12.01
C LEU A 287 8.92 -4.26 13.40
N SER A 288 7.95 -5.16 13.50
CA SER A 288 7.48 -5.75 14.75
C SER A 288 8.33 -6.93 15.23
N ILE A 289 8.91 -7.70 14.31
CA ILE A 289 9.71 -8.90 14.62
C ILE A 289 10.89 -8.65 15.59
N PRO A 290 11.69 -7.57 15.45
CA PRO A 290 12.74 -7.27 16.41
C PRO A 290 12.23 -7.10 17.86
N ALA A 291 11.02 -6.57 18.04
CA ALA A 291 10.41 -6.42 19.36
C ALA A 291 9.95 -7.76 19.94
N LEU A 292 9.44 -8.65 19.08
CA LEU A 292 8.99 -9.99 19.46
C LEU A 292 10.13 -10.89 19.93
N LYS A 293 11.39 -10.62 19.56
CA LYS A 293 12.53 -11.40 20.07
C LYS A 293 12.51 -11.53 21.60
N SER A 294 12.11 -10.49 22.31
CA SER A 294 12.02 -10.50 23.78
C SER A 294 11.03 -11.53 24.36
N LEU A 295 10.06 -12.01 23.57
CA LEU A 295 9.14 -13.09 23.97
C LEU A 295 9.76 -14.48 23.83
N PHE A 296 10.73 -14.65 22.93
CA PHE A 296 11.25 -15.95 22.52
C PHE A 296 12.69 -16.23 22.98
N GLY A 297 13.34 -15.29 23.68
CA GLY A 297 14.69 -15.44 24.22
C GLY A 297 15.78 -14.73 23.41
#